data_AF-A0A4P7H042-F1
#
_entry.id   AF-A0A4P7H042-F1
#
_cell.length_a   1.000
_cell.length_b   1.000
_cell.length_c   1.000
_cell.angle_alpha   90.00
_cell.angle_beta   90.00
_cell.angle_gamma   90.00
#
_symmetry.space_group_name_H-M   'P 1'
#
loop_
_entity.id
_entity.type
_entity.pdbx_description
1 polymer ?
#
loop_
_entity_poly.entity_id
_entity_poly.type
_entity_poly.pdbx_seq_one_letter_code
_entity_poly.pdbx_strand_id
1 'polypeptide(L)'
;MRRLKYWVCGRLLAYGADVAEVDRRVAGLPVDIYWRKGDREYVIEVRSGSLERTLAQEHTERLRAAGITEVLWLCPPGYWVDHLHALGIADFAPPACDYQAVAGVLDTAHSAVAAPSRQPLELREFIHGWVTGDIVWGYRDVSKGGWATVADWEHHTKTQAMIISRQRQELVNQRTTLALSRKTVRDKQKNLMKLTARLERAELEAQERAEALAQARRKLDDHHRLDTSLRATIKNLQQTINHWQLMTCCAMMLIVTFLAGAMVVR
;
A
#
# COMPACT_ATOMS: atom_id res chain seq x y z
N MET A 1 48.98 14.34 -20.73
CA MET A 1 48.73 13.82 -19.36
C MET A 1 49.24 14.73 -18.24
N ARG A 2 50.46 15.29 -18.30
CA ARG A 2 50.96 16.21 -17.24
C ARG A 2 49.98 17.32 -16.88
N ARG A 3 49.36 17.97 -17.88
CA ARG A 3 48.34 19.01 -17.66
C ARG A 3 47.19 18.56 -16.76
N LEU A 4 46.63 17.37 -17.00
CA LEU A 4 45.56 16.81 -16.17
C LEU A 4 46.04 16.57 -14.74
N LYS A 5 47.22 15.97 -14.54
CA LYS A 5 47.76 15.67 -13.21
C LYS A 5 47.89 16.94 -12.35
N TYR A 6 48.52 17.98 -12.90
CA TYR A 6 48.66 19.27 -12.21
C TYR A 6 47.32 19.98 -11.99
N TRP A 7 46.39 19.89 -12.96
CA TRP A 7 45.05 20.44 -12.81
C TRP A 7 44.29 19.76 -11.66
N VAL A 8 44.35 18.43 -11.56
CA VAL A 8 43.72 17.66 -10.47
C VAL A 8 44.34 18.02 -9.12
N CYS A 9 45.67 18.09 -9.00
CA CYS A 9 46.33 18.54 -7.77
C CYS A 9 45.88 19.95 -7.34
N GLY A 10 45.82 20.89 -8.28
CA GLY A 10 45.33 22.24 -8.00
C GLY A 10 43.89 22.25 -7.48
N ARG A 11 43.02 21.41 -8.02
CA ARG A 11 41.63 21.28 -7.56
C ARG A 11 41.52 20.62 -6.18
N LEU A 12 42.29 19.56 -5.93
CA LEU A 12 42.34 18.91 -4.62
C LEU A 12 42.70 19.91 -3.51
N LEU A 13 43.75 20.70 -3.73
CA LEU A 13 44.16 21.76 -2.78
C LEU A 13 43.09 22.83 -2.64
N ALA A 14 42.52 23.30 -3.74
CA ALA A 14 41.47 24.32 -3.72
C ALA A 14 40.19 23.88 -2.97
N TYR A 15 39.91 22.57 -2.94
CA TYR A 15 38.76 22.00 -2.24
C TYR A 15 39.07 21.51 -0.82
N GLY A 16 40.30 21.72 -0.33
CA GLY A 16 40.65 21.46 1.08
C GLY A 16 41.36 20.12 1.34
N ALA A 17 42.09 19.59 0.36
CA ALA A 17 43.14 18.61 0.64
C ALA A 17 44.33 19.30 1.33
N ASP A 18 44.93 18.64 2.32
CA ASP A 18 46.09 19.18 3.05
C ASP A 18 47.36 19.13 2.19
N VAL A 19 47.48 18.09 1.37
CA VAL A 19 48.63 17.82 0.48
C VAL A 19 48.09 17.27 -0.83
N ALA A 20 48.64 17.72 -1.95
CA ALA A 20 48.47 17.08 -3.26
C ALA A 20 49.75 17.23 -4.10
N GLU A 21 50.31 16.12 -4.56
CA GLU A 21 51.60 16.06 -5.25
C GLU A 21 51.50 15.18 -6.50
N VAL A 22 52.17 15.60 -7.58
CA VAL A 22 52.28 14.84 -8.83
C VAL A 22 53.55 14.00 -8.82
N ASP A 23 53.47 12.78 -9.34
CA ASP A 23 54.62 11.88 -9.58
C ASP A 23 55.44 11.56 -8.30
N ARG A 24 54.75 11.36 -7.16
CA ARG A 24 55.36 10.98 -5.86
C ARG A 24 55.71 9.49 -5.83
N ARG A 25 56.53 9.08 -4.86
CA ARG A 25 56.69 7.66 -4.48
C ARG A 25 56.04 7.37 -3.13
N VAL A 26 55.25 6.29 -3.08
CA VAL A 26 54.65 5.74 -1.86
C VAL A 26 55.23 4.35 -1.63
N ALA A 27 55.97 4.15 -0.53
CA ALA A 27 56.68 2.89 -0.25
C ALA A 27 57.53 2.39 -1.45
N GLY A 28 58.14 3.31 -2.20
CA GLY A 28 58.93 3.01 -3.40
C GLY A 28 58.13 2.79 -4.69
N LEU A 29 56.80 2.73 -4.63
CA LEU A 29 55.92 2.64 -5.78
C LEU A 29 55.71 4.05 -6.39
N PRO A 30 55.95 4.24 -7.70
CA PRO A 30 55.61 5.50 -8.35
C PRO A 30 54.09 5.64 -8.42
N VAL A 31 53.58 6.80 -8.03
CA VAL A 31 52.15 7.14 -8.13
C VAL A 31 51.97 8.43 -8.91
N ASP A 32 50.92 8.49 -9.72
CA ASP A 32 50.71 9.65 -10.60
C ASP A 32 50.30 10.90 -9.83
N ILE A 33 49.40 10.75 -8.85
CA ILE A 33 48.95 11.82 -7.96
C ILE A 33 48.76 11.23 -6.57
N TYR A 34 49.41 11.82 -5.57
CA TYR A 34 49.20 11.53 -4.16
C TYR A 34 48.48 12.70 -3.51
N TRP A 35 47.52 12.44 -2.63
CA TRP A 35 46.92 13.48 -1.82
C TRP A 35 46.51 12.99 -0.42
N ARG A 36 46.39 13.92 0.53
CA ARG A 36 46.07 13.62 1.93
C ARG A 36 45.03 14.60 2.45
N LYS A 37 44.13 14.10 3.30
CA LYS A 37 43.21 14.91 4.10
C LYS A 37 43.06 14.31 5.49
N GLY A 38 43.47 15.04 6.52
CA GLY A 38 43.62 14.52 7.87
C GLY A 38 44.57 13.31 7.88
N ASP A 39 44.16 12.21 8.51
CA ASP A 39 44.96 11.00 8.62
C ASP A 39 44.80 10.03 7.44
N ARG A 40 43.97 10.39 6.43
CA ARG A 40 43.69 9.53 5.27
C ARG A 40 44.55 9.93 4.08
N GLU A 41 45.23 8.94 3.50
CA GLU A 41 46.08 9.08 2.32
C GLU A 41 45.43 8.43 1.10
N TYR A 42 45.52 9.11 -0.04
CA TYR A 42 44.81 8.76 -1.26
C TYR A 42 45.74 8.84 -2.48
N VAL A 43 45.45 8.02 -3.49
CA VAL A 43 46.19 8.03 -4.75
C VAL A 43 45.24 8.11 -5.94
N ILE A 44 45.64 8.86 -6.96
CA ILE A 44 44.97 8.87 -8.27
C ILE A 44 45.98 8.44 -9.33
N GLU A 45 45.71 7.32 -9.99
CA GLU A 45 46.46 6.81 -11.14
C GLU A 45 45.81 7.28 -12.44
N VAL A 46 46.60 7.81 -13.38
CA VAL A 46 46.12 8.35 -14.66
C VAL A 46 46.70 7.53 -15.79
N ARG A 47 45.84 6.86 -16.55
CA ARG A 47 46.26 6.00 -17.67
C ARG A 47 45.53 6.36 -18.95
N SER A 48 46.28 6.54 -20.03
CA SER A 48 45.74 6.86 -21.36
C SER A 48 45.76 5.67 -22.33
N GLY A 49 46.31 4.52 -21.93
CA GLY A 49 46.47 3.33 -22.76
C GLY A 49 45.84 2.10 -22.13
N SER A 50 45.66 1.04 -22.93
CA SER A 50 45.18 -0.25 -22.45
C SER A 50 46.23 -0.88 -21.54
N LEU A 51 45.85 -1.13 -20.29
CA LEU A 51 46.63 -1.94 -19.35
C LEU A 51 45.78 -3.14 -18.92
N GLU A 52 46.49 -4.24 -18.70
CA GLU A 52 45.90 -5.50 -18.28
C GLU A 52 45.26 -5.34 -16.90
N ARG A 53 44.01 -5.81 -16.77
CA ARG A 53 43.20 -5.68 -15.55
C ARG A 53 43.94 -6.21 -14.32
N THR A 54 44.60 -7.35 -14.46
CA THR A 54 45.33 -8.04 -13.39
C THR A 54 46.42 -7.15 -12.81
N LEU A 55 47.19 -6.46 -13.66
CA LEU A 55 48.27 -5.57 -13.23
C LEU A 55 47.74 -4.34 -12.46
N ALA A 56 46.59 -3.78 -12.88
CA ALA A 56 45.97 -2.68 -12.14
C ALA A 56 45.42 -3.12 -10.78
N GLN A 57 44.87 -4.33 -10.69
CA GLN A 57 44.42 -4.93 -9.42
C GLN A 57 45.60 -5.14 -8.46
N GLU A 58 46.67 -5.81 -8.92
CA GLU A 58 47.89 -6.01 -8.14
C GLU A 58 48.56 -4.69 -7.71
N HIS A 59 48.56 -3.67 -8.58
CA HIS A 59 49.07 -2.35 -8.22
C HIS A 59 48.22 -1.68 -7.13
N THR A 60 46.90 -1.75 -7.25
CA THR A 60 45.96 -1.22 -6.25
C THR A 60 46.14 -1.92 -4.90
N GLU A 61 46.28 -3.25 -4.89
CA GLU A 61 46.52 -4.03 -3.67
C GLU A 61 47.85 -3.67 -3.01
N ARG A 62 48.92 -3.49 -3.79
CA ARG A 62 50.22 -3.05 -3.26
C ARG A 62 50.15 -1.66 -2.63
N LEU A 63 49.40 -0.72 -3.23
CA LEU A 63 49.20 0.60 -2.65
C LEU A 63 48.39 0.56 -1.35
N ARG A 64 47.33 -0.26 -1.30
CA ARG A 64 46.55 -0.47 -0.06
C ARG A 64 47.40 -1.10 1.04
N ALA A 65 48.23 -2.09 0.71
CA ALA A 65 49.18 -2.70 1.64
C ALA A 65 50.22 -1.70 2.16
N ALA A 66 50.53 -0.66 1.39
CA ALA A 66 51.42 0.43 1.78
C ALA A 66 50.76 1.51 2.65
N GLY A 67 49.48 1.36 3.02
CA GLY A 67 48.76 2.29 3.89
C GLY A 67 47.87 3.30 3.16
N ILE A 68 47.78 3.24 1.82
CA ILE A 68 46.86 4.10 1.06
C ILE A 68 45.42 3.66 1.33
N THR A 69 44.60 4.63 1.74
CA THR A 69 43.21 4.42 2.09
C THR A 69 42.38 4.08 0.85
N GLU A 70 42.46 4.90 -0.19
CA GLU A 70 41.71 4.68 -1.43
C GLU A 70 42.58 5.03 -2.65
N VAL A 71 42.37 4.28 -3.74
CA VAL A 71 43.06 4.46 -5.02
C VAL A 71 42.02 4.65 -6.11
N LEU A 72 42.09 5.77 -6.81
CA LEU A 72 41.22 6.10 -7.94
C LEU A 72 42.00 5.97 -9.25
N TRP A 73 41.41 5.34 -10.25
CA TRP A 73 41.98 5.26 -11.60
C TRP A 73 41.24 6.19 -12.56
N LEU A 74 41.94 7.06 -13.27
CA LEU A 74 41.41 7.82 -14.41
C LEU A 74 41.82 7.11 -15.69
N CYS A 75 40.85 6.57 -16.43
CA CYS A 75 41.08 5.79 -17.64
C CYS A 75 40.13 6.20 -18.77
N PRO A 76 40.38 5.80 -20.04
CA PRO A 76 39.39 5.96 -21.09
C PRO A 76 38.12 5.14 -20.78
N PRO A 77 36.94 5.53 -21.30
CA PRO A 77 35.70 4.79 -21.08
C PRO A 77 35.78 3.36 -21.64
N GLY A 78 35.11 2.41 -20.99
CA GLY A 78 34.94 1.03 -21.46
C GLY A 78 36.01 0.02 -21.02
N TYR A 79 37.02 0.42 -20.23
CA TYR A 79 38.12 -0.47 -19.83
C TYR A 79 37.92 -1.10 -18.44
N TRP A 80 38.15 -0.33 -17.36
CA TRP A 80 38.21 -0.86 -15.99
C TRP A 80 37.10 -0.39 -15.07
N VAL A 81 36.23 0.48 -15.56
CA VAL A 81 35.16 1.10 -14.77
C VAL A 81 34.26 0.06 -14.10
N ASP A 82 34.09 -1.11 -14.72
CA ASP A 82 33.30 -2.23 -14.18
C ASP A 82 34.09 -3.18 -13.26
N HIS A 83 35.40 -2.97 -13.05
CA HIS A 83 36.28 -3.95 -12.41
C HIS A 83 37.19 -3.38 -11.31
N LEU A 84 37.35 -2.07 -11.27
CA LEU A 84 38.23 -1.33 -10.38
C LEU A 84 37.59 0.01 -10.00
N HIS A 85 38.11 0.63 -8.93
CA HIS A 85 37.80 2.01 -8.54
C HIS A 85 38.29 2.98 -9.63
N ALA A 86 37.51 3.14 -10.69
CA ALA A 86 37.94 3.86 -11.89
C ALA A 86 36.85 4.79 -12.44
N LEU A 87 37.26 5.97 -12.90
CA LEU A 87 36.46 6.92 -13.66
C LEU A 87 36.90 6.94 -15.12
N GLY A 88 35.93 6.75 -16.01
CA GLY A 88 36.11 6.90 -17.45
C GLY A 88 36.08 8.38 -17.84
N ILE A 89 37.19 8.94 -18.30
CA ILE A 89 37.29 10.34 -18.74
C ILE A 89 37.11 10.43 -20.25
N ALA A 90 36.26 11.34 -20.72
CA ALA A 90 35.96 11.52 -22.15
C ALA A 90 37.20 11.92 -22.96
N ASP A 91 37.98 12.87 -22.44
CA ASP A 91 39.18 13.40 -23.07
C ASP A 91 40.22 13.77 -21.99
N PHE A 92 41.47 13.36 -22.20
CA PHE A 92 42.61 13.70 -21.34
C PHE A 92 43.25 15.06 -21.69
N ALA A 93 42.80 15.72 -22.76
CA ALA A 93 43.28 17.01 -23.22
C ALA A 93 42.16 17.96 -23.77
N PRO A 94 41.01 18.11 -23.09
CA PRO A 94 39.91 18.96 -23.58
C PRO A 94 40.31 20.44 -23.64
N PRO A 95 39.65 21.25 -24.48
CA PRO A 95 39.76 22.70 -24.43
C PRO A 95 39.43 23.23 -23.03
N ALA A 96 40.08 24.32 -22.61
CA ALA A 96 39.85 25.00 -21.32
C ALA A 96 39.96 24.14 -20.04
N CYS A 97 40.47 22.90 -20.12
CA CYS A 97 40.52 21.95 -19.00
C CYS A 97 39.14 21.53 -18.47
N ASP A 98 38.12 21.49 -19.33
CA ASP A 98 36.78 21.00 -19.01
C ASP A 98 36.74 19.45 -19.05
N TYR A 99 37.39 18.84 -18.05
CA TYR A 99 37.44 17.38 -17.91
C TYR A 99 36.09 16.81 -17.48
N GLN A 100 35.60 15.81 -18.22
CA GLN A 100 34.32 15.14 -17.94
C GLN A 100 34.51 13.64 -17.70
N ALA A 101 33.92 13.15 -16.61
CA ALA A 101 33.76 11.74 -16.32
C ALA A 101 32.46 11.23 -16.94
N VAL A 102 32.59 10.32 -17.90
CA VAL A 102 31.46 9.73 -18.66
C VAL A 102 31.07 8.35 -18.15
N ALA A 103 31.87 7.74 -17.26
CA ALA A 103 31.60 6.44 -16.67
C ALA A 103 32.23 6.32 -15.27
N GLY A 104 31.64 5.50 -14.39
CA GLY A 104 32.18 5.19 -13.05
C GLY A 104 31.63 6.03 -11.90
N VAL A 105 30.66 6.89 -12.19
CA VAL A 105 29.93 7.70 -11.21
C VAL A 105 28.57 7.04 -10.94
N LEU A 106 28.13 7.05 -9.68
CA LEU A 106 26.82 6.57 -9.26
C LEU A 106 25.88 7.76 -9.04
N ASP A 107 24.64 7.65 -9.54
CA ASP A 107 23.56 8.57 -9.21
C ASP A 107 22.78 8.00 -8.02
N THR A 108 22.78 8.76 -6.92
CA THR A 108 22.02 8.49 -5.69
C THR A 108 20.86 9.46 -5.48
N ALA A 109 20.74 10.51 -6.32
CA ALA A 109 19.79 11.60 -6.10
C ALA A 109 18.35 11.22 -6.48
N HIS A 110 18.17 10.28 -7.41
CA HIS A 110 16.86 10.02 -8.03
C HIS A 110 16.40 8.55 -7.99
N SER A 111 17.11 7.67 -7.28
CA SER A 111 16.77 6.25 -7.22
C SER A 111 17.02 5.65 -5.84
N ALA A 112 16.10 4.79 -5.40
CA ALA A 112 16.25 3.96 -4.19
C ALA A 112 17.38 2.92 -4.32
N VAL A 113 17.96 2.78 -5.51
CA VAL A 113 19.07 1.90 -5.87
C VAL A 113 20.14 2.72 -6.58
N ALA A 114 21.39 2.67 -6.12
CA ALA A 114 22.52 3.32 -6.80
C ALA A 114 22.62 2.77 -8.25
N ALA A 115 22.46 3.66 -9.23
CA ALA A 115 22.55 3.33 -10.64
C ALA A 115 23.73 4.07 -11.28
N PRO A 116 24.35 3.53 -12.35
CA PRO A 116 25.34 4.28 -13.11
C PRO A 116 24.75 5.60 -13.58
N SER A 117 25.48 6.71 -13.37
CA SER A 117 25.06 8.02 -13.88
C SER A 117 24.91 7.94 -15.39
N ARG A 118 23.77 8.42 -15.91
CA ARG A 118 23.51 8.51 -17.35
C ARG A 118 24.03 9.80 -17.97
N GLN A 119 24.38 10.78 -17.13
CA GLN A 119 24.89 12.07 -17.57
C GLN A 119 26.40 12.16 -17.27
N PRO A 120 27.20 12.73 -18.19
CA PRO A 120 28.59 13.06 -17.90
C PRO A 120 28.65 13.99 -16.69
N LEU A 121 29.48 13.64 -15.71
CA LEU A 121 29.77 14.48 -14.55
C LEU A 121 31.06 15.25 -14.81
N GLU A 122 31.14 16.51 -14.42
CA GLU A 122 32.40 17.22 -14.53
C GLU A 122 33.39 16.69 -13.48
N LEU A 123 34.64 16.45 -13.88
CA LEU A 123 35.66 15.92 -12.98
C LEU A 123 35.89 16.86 -11.78
N ARG A 124 35.65 18.17 -11.97
CA ARG A 124 35.75 19.16 -10.88
C ARG A 124 34.70 18.94 -9.79
N GLU A 125 33.49 18.56 -10.16
CA GLU A 125 32.38 18.28 -9.24
C GLU A 125 32.64 16.98 -8.49
N PHE A 126 33.14 15.96 -9.21
CA PHE A 126 33.58 14.71 -8.59
C PHE A 126 34.67 14.95 -7.54
N ILE A 127 35.74 15.66 -7.88
CA ILE A 127 36.85 15.92 -6.94
C ILE A 127 36.36 16.73 -5.74
N HIS A 128 35.50 17.72 -5.97
CA HIS A 128 34.90 18.49 -4.87
C HIS A 128 34.17 17.58 -3.89
N GLY A 129 33.22 16.77 -4.39
CA GLY A 129 32.45 15.85 -3.57
C GLY A 129 33.30 14.76 -2.92
N TRP A 130 34.38 14.31 -3.57
CA TRP A 130 35.28 13.31 -2.99
C TRP A 130 36.11 13.90 -1.84
N VAL A 131 36.57 15.13 -1.99
CA VAL A 131 37.29 15.83 -0.93
C VAL A 131 36.35 16.17 0.23
N THR A 132 35.13 16.65 -0.03
CA THR A 132 34.17 17.00 1.04
C THR A 132 33.53 15.78 1.70
N GLY A 133 33.54 14.63 1.02
CA GLY A 133 32.87 13.40 1.48
C GLY A 133 31.39 13.33 1.06
N ASP A 134 30.93 14.23 0.18
CA ASP A 134 29.54 14.31 -0.26
C ASP A 134 29.22 13.39 -1.45
N ILE A 135 30.23 12.80 -2.10
CA ILE A 135 30.02 11.95 -3.29
C ILE A 135 30.15 10.45 -2.98
N VAL A 136 29.14 9.71 -3.42
CA VAL A 136 29.08 8.26 -3.35
C VAL A 136 29.59 7.70 -4.67
N TRP A 137 30.71 6.99 -4.66
CA TRP A 137 31.31 6.41 -5.87
C TRP A 137 31.81 4.99 -5.61
N GLY A 138 31.90 4.17 -6.66
CA GLY A 138 32.29 2.76 -6.57
C GLY A 138 32.08 2.01 -7.90
N TYR A 139 32.50 0.74 -7.95
CA TYR A 139 32.38 -0.12 -9.14
C TYR A 139 31.57 -1.39 -8.87
N ARG A 140 31.04 -1.98 -9.94
CA ARG A 140 30.22 -3.20 -9.88
C ARG A 140 31.11 -4.43 -9.70
N ASP A 141 30.94 -5.21 -8.64
CA ASP A 141 31.61 -6.50 -8.51
C ASP A 141 30.68 -7.61 -9.01
N VAL A 142 30.98 -8.08 -10.21
CA VAL A 142 30.23 -9.16 -10.88
C VAL A 142 30.33 -10.47 -10.09
N SER A 143 31.39 -10.69 -9.30
CA SER A 143 31.59 -11.93 -8.53
C SER A 143 30.76 -11.99 -7.24
N LYS A 144 30.43 -10.84 -6.64
CA LYS A 144 29.62 -10.74 -5.42
C LYS A 144 28.14 -10.48 -5.67
N GLY A 145 27.72 -10.35 -6.94
CA GLY A 145 26.36 -9.97 -7.29
C GLY A 145 25.95 -8.59 -6.76
N GLY A 146 26.92 -7.73 -6.42
CA GLY A 146 26.74 -6.46 -5.72
C GLY A 146 27.90 -5.48 -5.96
N TRP A 147 27.80 -4.27 -5.39
CA TRP A 147 28.78 -3.19 -5.59
C TRP A 147 29.97 -3.33 -4.60
N ALA A 148 31.20 -3.30 -5.08
CA ALA A 148 32.35 -3.86 -4.34
C ALA A 148 32.90 -3.00 -3.21
N THR A 149 32.77 -1.69 -3.27
CA THR A 149 33.32 -0.79 -2.24
C THR A 149 32.84 0.61 -2.56
N VAL A 150 31.69 0.96 -2.01
CA VAL A 150 31.35 2.35 -1.78
C VAL A 150 31.90 2.64 -0.40
N ALA A 151 32.72 3.68 -0.25
CA ALA A 151 33.34 4.07 1.03
C ALA A 151 32.31 4.21 2.19
N ASP A 152 31.02 4.31 1.87
CA ASP A 152 29.90 4.47 2.80
C ASP A 152 28.81 3.37 2.72
N TRP A 153 29.08 2.22 2.08
CA TRP A 153 28.08 1.14 1.98
C TRP A 153 27.64 0.62 3.35
N GLU A 154 28.51 0.66 4.37
CA GLU A 154 28.15 0.18 5.71
C GLU A 154 27.07 1.05 6.37
N HIS A 155 27.10 2.37 6.12
CA HIS A 155 26.11 3.31 6.67
C HIS A 155 24.76 3.19 5.95
N HIS A 156 24.79 3.07 4.62
CA HIS A 156 23.58 2.86 3.83
C HIS A 156 22.98 1.46 3.99
N THR A 157 23.78 0.40 4.16
CA THR A 157 23.28 -0.97 4.33
C THR A 157 22.65 -1.17 5.71
N LYS A 158 23.19 -0.56 6.77
CA LYS A 158 22.53 -0.56 8.09
C LYS A 158 21.17 0.14 8.00
N THR A 159 21.10 1.26 7.30
CA THR A 159 19.86 2.00 7.08
C THR A 159 18.88 1.20 6.21
N GLN A 160 19.33 0.57 5.13
CA GLN A 160 18.51 -0.28 4.25
C GLN A 160 18.03 -1.55 4.98
N ALA A 161 18.88 -2.22 5.75
CA ALA A 161 18.52 -3.39 6.55
C ALA A 161 17.49 -3.03 7.64
N MET A 162 17.61 -1.84 8.23
CA MET A 162 16.62 -1.30 9.17
C MET A 162 15.28 -1.00 8.46
N ILE A 163 15.31 -0.41 7.27
CA ILE A 163 14.10 -0.14 6.48
C ILE A 163 13.42 -1.46 6.06
N ILE A 164 14.19 -2.45 5.58
CA ILE A 164 13.67 -3.75 5.16
C ILE A 164 13.10 -4.53 6.36
N SER A 165 13.76 -4.49 7.53
CA SER A 165 13.24 -5.14 8.73
C SER A 165 11.95 -4.47 9.22
N ARG A 166 11.88 -3.12 9.15
CA ARG A 166 10.66 -2.36 9.45
C ARG A 166 9.53 -2.69 8.48
N GLN A 167 9.79 -2.75 7.18
CA GLN A 167 8.80 -3.13 6.17
C GLN A 167 8.32 -4.57 6.34
N ARG A 168 9.21 -5.52 6.69
CA ARG A 168 8.80 -6.89 7.03
C ARG A 168 7.88 -6.93 8.24
N GLN A 169 8.19 -6.17 9.29
CA GLN A 169 7.35 -6.10 10.48
C GLN A 169 5.98 -5.50 10.16
N GLU A 170 5.94 -4.48 9.31
CA GLU A 170 4.70 -3.84 8.87
C GLU A 170 3.84 -4.77 8.02
N LEU A 171 4.45 -5.55 7.10
CA LEU A 171 3.75 -6.58 6.34
C LEU A 171 3.19 -7.70 7.23
N VAL A 172 3.91 -8.10 8.27
CA VAL A 172 3.40 -9.06 9.26
C VAL A 172 2.20 -8.47 9.99
N ASN A 173 2.28 -7.22 10.45
CA ASN A 173 1.18 -6.52 11.12
C ASN A 173 -0.05 -6.36 10.20
N GLN A 174 0.15 -6.06 8.92
CA GLN A 174 -0.95 -5.99 7.95
C GLN A 174 -1.60 -7.36 7.74
N ARG A 175 -0.80 -8.44 7.64
CA ARG A 175 -1.32 -9.81 7.52
C ARG A 175 -2.12 -10.24 8.76
N THR A 176 -1.63 -9.93 9.97
CA THR A 176 -2.37 -10.24 11.21
C THR A 176 -3.66 -9.43 11.30
N THR A 177 -3.62 -8.15 10.97
CA THR A 177 -4.82 -7.28 10.91
C THR A 177 -5.86 -7.81 9.93
N LEU A 178 -5.42 -8.26 8.75
CA LEU A 178 -6.29 -8.83 7.73
C LEU A 178 -6.85 -10.20 8.13
N ALA A 179 -6.08 -11.02 8.84
CA ALA A 179 -6.57 -12.28 9.41
C ALA A 179 -7.65 -12.03 10.49
N LEU A 180 -7.43 -11.03 11.36
CA LEU A 180 -8.40 -10.62 12.37
C LEU A 180 -9.69 -10.08 11.72
N SER A 181 -9.58 -9.22 10.71
CA SER A 181 -10.75 -8.67 10.02
C SER A 181 -11.56 -9.77 9.31
N ARG A 182 -10.91 -10.72 8.66
CA ARG A 182 -11.57 -11.90 8.06
C ARG A 182 -12.33 -12.72 9.10
N LYS A 183 -11.75 -12.92 10.30
CA LYS A 183 -12.43 -13.61 11.40
C LYS A 183 -13.67 -12.83 11.86
N THR A 184 -13.55 -11.52 12.08
CA THR A 184 -14.68 -10.67 12.47
C THR A 184 -15.80 -10.66 11.43
N VAL A 185 -15.47 -10.61 10.13
CA VAL A 185 -16.46 -10.69 9.05
C VAL A 185 -17.20 -12.02 9.10
N ARG A 186 -16.48 -13.13 9.30
CA ARG A 186 -17.08 -14.46 9.41
C ARG A 186 -18.03 -14.58 10.60
N ASP A 187 -17.66 -14.00 11.74
CA ASP A 187 -18.50 -14.01 12.95
C ASP A 187 -19.75 -13.13 12.76
N LYS A 188 -19.61 -11.95 12.15
CA LYS A 188 -20.75 -11.10 11.78
C LYS A 188 -21.68 -11.78 10.79
N GLN A 189 -21.15 -12.50 9.79
CA GLN A 189 -21.95 -13.25 8.83
C GLN A 189 -22.76 -14.36 9.52
N LYS A 190 -22.15 -15.11 10.46
CA LYS A 190 -22.87 -16.10 11.28
C LYS A 190 -23.99 -15.46 12.09
N ASN A 191 -23.75 -14.29 12.67
CA ASN A 191 -24.78 -13.57 13.43
C ASN A 191 -25.91 -13.07 12.53
N LEU A 192 -25.60 -12.57 11.33
CA LEU A 192 -26.61 -12.21 10.33
C LEU A 192 -27.46 -13.42 9.94
N MET A 193 -26.85 -14.58 9.63
CA MET A 193 -27.60 -15.80 9.31
C MET A 193 -28.53 -16.26 10.45
N LYS A 194 -28.08 -16.12 11.70
CA LYS A 194 -28.93 -16.42 12.88
C LYS A 194 -30.09 -15.43 13.00
N LEU A 195 -29.84 -14.15 12.76
CA LEU A 195 -30.87 -13.10 12.83
C LEU A 195 -31.89 -13.24 11.70
N THR A 196 -31.46 -13.53 10.47
CA THR A 196 -32.36 -13.78 9.34
C THR A 196 -33.22 -15.00 9.60
N ALA A 197 -32.65 -16.11 10.09
CA ALA A 197 -33.43 -17.29 10.44
C ALA A 197 -34.44 -17.04 11.58
N ARG A 198 -34.14 -16.13 12.51
CA ARG A 198 -35.10 -15.71 13.55
C ARG A 198 -36.20 -14.81 12.98
N LEU A 199 -35.84 -13.93 12.05
CA LEU A 199 -36.77 -13.05 11.38
C LEU A 199 -37.76 -13.84 10.52
N GLU A 200 -37.27 -14.79 9.72
CA GLU A 200 -38.11 -15.69 8.92
C GLU A 200 -39.10 -16.48 9.80
N ARG A 201 -38.66 -16.98 10.95
CA ARG A 201 -39.58 -17.64 11.91
C ARG A 201 -40.61 -16.69 12.48
N ALA A 202 -40.21 -15.48 12.87
CA ALA A 202 -41.14 -14.48 13.39
C ALA A 202 -42.15 -14.04 12.33
N GLU A 203 -41.74 -13.96 11.06
CA GLU A 203 -42.61 -13.66 9.92
C GLU A 203 -43.63 -14.77 9.69
N LEU A 204 -43.19 -16.05 9.72
CA LEU A 204 -44.09 -17.21 9.66
C LEU A 204 -45.10 -17.20 10.82
N GLU A 205 -44.66 -16.99 12.06
CA GLU A 205 -45.54 -16.89 13.22
C GLU A 205 -46.55 -15.73 13.10
N ALA A 206 -46.10 -14.59 12.55
CA ALA A 206 -46.98 -13.44 12.31
C ALA A 206 -48.03 -13.74 11.23
N GLN A 207 -47.63 -14.44 10.16
CA GLN A 207 -48.53 -14.90 9.09
C GLN A 207 -49.58 -15.86 9.65
N GLU A 208 -49.17 -16.86 10.43
CA GLU A 208 -50.09 -17.82 11.08
C GLU A 208 -51.09 -17.11 12.00
N ARG A 209 -50.64 -16.12 12.78
CA ARG A 209 -51.53 -15.31 13.63
C ARG A 209 -52.49 -14.47 12.80
N ALA A 210 -52.05 -13.89 11.70
CA ALA A 210 -52.90 -13.13 10.80
C ALA A 210 -53.99 -14.01 10.16
N GLU A 211 -53.63 -15.22 9.74
CA GLU A 211 -54.59 -16.22 9.22
C GLU A 211 -55.58 -16.66 10.29
N ALA A 212 -55.12 -16.94 11.51
CA ALA A 212 -55.98 -17.30 12.63
C ALA A 212 -56.97 -16.16 12.97
N LEU A 213 -56.51 -14.90 12.97
CA LEU A 213 -57.37 -13.73 13.16
C LEU A 213 -58.38 -13.57 12.02
N ALA A 214 -57.97 -13.78 10.78
CA ALA A 214 -58.88 -13.74 9.63
C ALA A 214 -59.97 -14.83 9.73
N GLN A 215 -59.61 -16.04 10.15
CA GLN A 215 -60.57 -17.12 10.41
C GLN A 215 -61.53 -16.79 11.55
N ALA A 216 -61.03 -16.25 12.66
CA ALA A 216 -61.86 -15.82 13.79
C ALA A 216 -62.84 -14.70 13.38
N ARG A 217 -62.38 -13.74 12.57
CA ARG A 217 -63.22 -12.68 12.03
C ARG A 217 -64.34 -13.22 11.14
N ARG A 218 -64.03 -14.16 10.24
CA ARG A 218 -65.05 -14.83 9.40
C ARG A 218 -66.12 -15.52 10.25
N LYS A 219 -65.71 -16.24 11.31
CA LYS A 219 -66.66 -16.87 12.24
C LYS A 219 -67.55 -15.85 12.94
N LEU A 220 -66.99 -14.73 13.39
CA LEU A 220 -67.78 -13.64 13.99
C LEU A 220 -68.77 -13.02 13.00
N ASP A 221 -68.35 -12.79 11.76
CA ASP A 221 -69.23 -12.27 10.71
C ASP A 221 -70.38 -13.25 10.40
N ASP A 222 -70.11 -14.55 10.38
CA ASP A 222 -71.14 -15.59 10.21
C ASP A 222 -72.09 -15.66 11.41
N HIS A 223 -71.59 -15.56 12.65
CA HIS A 223 -72.44 -15.44 13.84
C HIS A 223 -73.32 -14.20 13.79
N HIS A 224 -72.80 -13.04 13.37
CA HIS A 224 -73.61 -11.83 13.20
C HIS A 224 -74.69 -11.99 12.11
N ARG A 225 -74.41 -12.70 11.02
CA ARG A 225 -75.42 -13.04 10.00
C ARG A 225 -76.51 -13.95 10.54
N LEU A 226 -76.15 -14.94 11.35
CA LEU A 226 -77.11 -15.82 12.01
C LEU A 226 -77.96 -15.04 13.02
N ASP A 227 -77.36 -14.21 13.87
CA ASP A 227 -78.08 -13.39 14.84
C ASP A 227 -79.05 -12.41 14.18
N THR A 228 -78.62 -11.76 13.09
CA THR A 228 -79.49 -10.86 12.32
C THR A 228 -80.64 -11.60 11.65
N SER A 229 -80.41 -12.81 11.12
CA SER A 229 -81.48 -13.63 10.57
C SER A 229 -82.48 -14.10 11.64
N LEU A 230 -81.99 -14.54 12.81
CA LEU A 230 -82.81 -14.92 13.96
C LEU A 230 -83.63 -13.74 14.50
N ARG A 231 -83.05 -12.54 14.58
CA ARG A 231 -83.80 -11.33 14.96
C ARG A 231 -84.88 -11.00 13.94
N ALA A 232 -84.61 -11.16 12.65
CA ALA A 232 -85.60 -10.95 11.60
C ALA A 232 -86.75 -11.98 11.68
N THR A 233 -86.45 -13.26 11.93
CA THR A 233 -87.49 -14.28 12.11
C THR A 233 -88.32 -14.05 13.38
N ILE A 234 -87.70 -13.68 14.50
CA ILE A 234 -88.42 -13.30 15.72
C ILE A 234 -89.37 -12.13 15.46
N LYS A 235 -88.89 -11.07 14.78
CA LYS A 235 -89.72 -9.91 14.43
C LYS A 235 -90.91 -10.31 13.55
N ASN A 236 -90.69 -11.17 12.56
CA ASN A 236 -91.75 -11.69 11.69
C ASN A 236 -92.78 -12.55 12.46
N LEU A 237 -92.32 -13.40 13.38
CA LEU A 237 -93.19 -14.19 14.24
C LEU A 237 -94.02 -13.30 15.16
N GLN A 238 -93.41 -12.29 15.77
CA GLN A 238 -94.10 -11.31 16.62
C GLN A 238 -95.16 -10.52 15.84
N GLN A 239 -94.85 -10.12 14.60
CA GLN A 239 -95.82 -9.47 13.72
C GLN A 239 -96.97 -10.41 13.34
N THR A 240 -96.68 -11.68 13.05
CA THR A 240 -97.70 -12.70 12.77
C THR A 240 -98.62 -12.91 13.98
N ILE A 241 -98.06 -13.02 15.19
CA ILE A 241 -98.83 -13.12 16.44
C ILE A 241 -99.74 -11.90 16.62
N ASN A 242 -99.24 -10.69 16.38
CA ASN A 242 -100.03 -9.48 16.50
C ASN A 242 -101.21 -9.44 15.49
N HIS A 243 -100.98 -9.87 14.24
CA HIS A 243 -102.07 -10.01 13.26
C HIS A 243 -103.11 -11.05 13.69
N TRP A 244 -102.68 -12.19 14.21
CA TRP A 244 -103.59 -13.20 14.74
C TRP A 244 -104.42 -12.66 15.90
N GLN A 245 -103.81 -11.96 16.86
CA GLN A 245 -104.50 -11.32 17.98
C GLN A 245 -105.55 -10.30 17.51
N LEU A 246 -105.22 -9.48 16.51
CA LEU A 246 -106.17 -8.56 15.89
C LEU A 246 -107.33 -9.30 15.22
N MET A 247 -107.06 -10.38 14.48
CA MET A 247 -108.09 -11.22 13.86
C MET A 247 -109.02 -11.86 14.91
N THR A 248 -108.48 -12.42 15.99
CA THR A 248 -109.31 -12.98 17.08
C THR A 248 -110.12 -11.91 17.80
N CYS A 249 -109.55 -10.72 18.03
CA CYS A 249 -110.25 -9.60 18.65
C CYS A 249 -111.42 -9.12 17.75
N CYS A 250 -111.19 -8.95 16.45
CA CYS A 250 -112.23 -8.63 15.47
C CYS A 250 -113.31 -9.72 15.41
N ALA A 251 -112.92 -11.00 15.40
CA ALA A 251 -113.87 -12.12 15.42
C ALA A 251 -114.70 -12.14 16.71
N MET A 252 -114.09 -11.91 17.88
CA MET A 252 -114.82 -11.78 19.15
C MET A 252 -115.80 -10.61 19.13
N MET A 253 -115.39 -9.44 18.62
CA MET A 253 -116.29 -8.27 18.45
C MET A 253 -117.48 -8.59 17.53
N LEU A 254 -117.25 -9.32 16.43
CA LEU A 254 -118.32 -9.77 15.54
C LEU A 254 -119.28 -10.76 16.23
N ILE A 255 -118.76 -11.71 17.01
CA ILE A 255 -119.60 -12.66 17.77
C ILE A 255 -120.44 -11.92 18.81
N VAL A 256 -119.84 -10.98 19.55
CA VAL A 256 -120.53 -10.17 20.57
C VAL A 256 -121.62 -9.29 19.94
N THR A 257 -121.34 -8.65 18.80
CA THR A 257 -122.34 -7.86 18.07
C THR A 257 -123.48 -8.72 17.51
N PHE A 258 -123.18 -9.93 17.02
CA PHE A 258 -124.21 -10.87 16.55
C PHE A 258 -125.10 -11.36 17.70
N LEU A 259 -124.52 -11.68 18.87
CA LEU A 259 -125.27 -12.05 20.08
C LEU A 259 -126.15 -10.90 20.58
N ALA A 260 -125.62 -9.67 20.61
CA ALA A 260 -126.40 -8.48 20.99
C ALA A 260 -127.55 -8.22 20.00
N GLY A 261 -127.31 -8.34 18.70
CA GLY A 261 -128.35 -8.22 17.67
C GLY A 261 -129.44 -9.29 17.80
N ALA A 262 -129.07 -10.54 18.08
CA ALA A 262 -130.01 -11.63 18.31
C ALA A 262 -130.87 -11.44 19.58
N MET A 263 -130.37 -10.74 20.59
CA MET A 263 -131.15 -10.37 21.78
C MET A 263 -132.18 -9.26 21.53
N VAL A 264 -131.91 -8.34 20.60
CA VAL A 264 -132.81 -7.19 20.30
C VAL A 264 -133.96 -7.58 19.36
N VAL A 265 -133.82 -8.65 18.58
CA VAL A 265 -134.85 -9.16 17.64
C VAL A 265 -135.83 -10.15 18.31
N ARG A 266 -135.82 -10.25 19.65
CA ARG A 266 -136.69 -11.15 20.42
C ARG A 266 -137.81 -10.41 21.15
#